data_AF-A0A835ZVZ2-F1
#
_entry.id   AF-A0A835ZVZ2-F1
#
_cell.length_a   1.000
_cell.length_b   1.000
_cell.length_c   1.000
_cell.angle_alpha   90.00
_cell.angle_beta   90.00
_cell.angle_gamma   90.00
#
_symmetry.space_group_name_H-M   'P 1'
#
loop_
_entity.id
_entity.type
_entity.pdbx_description
1 polymer ?
#
loop_
_entity_poly.entity_id
_entity_poly.type
_entity_poly.pdbx_seq_one_letter_code
_entity_poly.pdbx_strand_id
1 'polypeptide(L)'
;MKEVWGLGTCLGTVPTDKQTLCTQTGDDTNFTNKTYVIPETGGWWVCSQTGLTHCLHLAVFNQSREFCVMVAVVPKITYHPEEVLYNFWDRDTPAPRHKREPVTAITLATLFALGAAGTGTGIASLTTQHQGLISLRAAMDIARIEKSMMALEKSLTSLSEVVLQNRRGLDLVFLQQGGLCAALKEECCFYADHTGVVQESMAKVRGIRMQEEREGGPAGLI
;
A
#
# COMPACT_ATOMS: atom_id res chain seq x y z
N MET A 1 14.14 -31.56 -9.43
CA MET A 1 12.92 -31.45 -10.26
C MET A 1 13.31 -30.75 -11.55
N LYS A 2 12.82 -31.18 -12.71
CA LYS A 2 13.09 -30.50 -13.99
C LYS A 2 12.15 -29.29 -14.08
N GLU A 3 12.71 -28.09 -14.23
CA GLU A 3 11.96 -26.82 -14.28
C GLU A 3 11.31 -26.55 -15.64
N VAL A 4 11.66 -27.37 -16.64
CA VAL A 4 11.11 -27.31 -17.99
C VAL A 4 10.69 -28.72 -18.41
N TRP A 5 9.47 -28.85 -18.91
CA TRP A 5 8.90 -30.11 -19.35
C TRP A 5 8.03 -29.91 -20.59
N GLY A 6 7.85 -30.98 -21.35
CA GLY A 6 7.04 -30.97 -22.56
C GLY A 6 7.86 -30.87 -23.84
N LEU A 7 7.13 -30.62 -24.92
CA LEU A 7 7.56 -30.71 -26.29
C LEU A 7 7.00 -29.47 -27.01
N GLY A 8 7.88 -28.66 -27.60
CA GLY A 8 7.51 -27.38 -28.20
C GLY A 8 8.15 -27.15 -29.57
N THR A 9 7.91 -25.96 -30.10
CA THR A 9 8.57 -25.47 -31.32
C THR A 9 9.87 -24.78 -30.93
N CYS A 10 10.95 -25.13 -31.61
CA CYS A 10 12.26 -24.54 -31.40
C CYS A 10 12.75 -23.85 -32.66
N LEU A 11 13.63 -22.86 -32.51
CA LEU A 11 14.25 -22.12 -33.59
C LEU A 11 15.77 -22.15 -33.42
N GLY A 12 16.48 -22.22 -34.55
CA GLY A 12 17.94 -22.23 -34.59
C GLY A 12 18.56 -23.58 -34.18
N THR A 13 19.84 -23.53 -33.85
CA THR A 13 20.65 -24.73 -33.61
C THR A 13 20.53 -25.20 -32.16
N VAL A 14 19.58 -26.10 -31.90
CA VAL A 14 19.31 -26.64 -30.56
C VAL A 14 20.37 -27.67 -30.15
N PRO A 15 21.02 -27.52 -28.97
CA PRO A 15 21.95 -28.51 -28.41
C PRO A 15 21.33 -29.91 -28.20
N THR A 16 22.16 -30.95 -28.27
CA THR A 16 21.72 -32.35 -28.15
C THR A 16 21.03 -32.67 -26.82
N ASP A 17 21.43 -32.03 -25.72
CA ASP A 17 20.81 -32.20 -24.40
C ASP A 17 19.41 -31.56 -24.31
N LYS A 18 19.08 -30.63 -25.21
CA LYS A 18 17.81 -29.90 -25.25
C LYS A 18 16.89 -30.34 -26.40
N GLN A 19 17.36 -31.21 -27.30
CA GLN A 19 16.54 -31.74 -28.40
C GLN A 19 15.24 -32.40 -27.93
N THR A 20 15.25 -32.99 -26.72
CA THR A 20 14.05 -33.59 -26.12
C THR A 20 12.91 -32.60 -25.86
N LEU A 21 13.17 -31.29 -25.88
CA LEU A 21 12.18 -30.23 -25.71
C LEU A 21 11.57 -29.77 -27.04
N CYS A 22 12.06 -30.27 -28.18
CA CYS A 22 11.73 -29.78 -29.51
C CYS A 22 11.03 -30.87 -30.33
N THR A 23 9.80 -30.60 -30.77
CA THR A 23 9.08 -31.48 -31.73
C THR A 23 9.35 -31.05 -33.16
N GLN A 24 9.41 -29.73 -33.38
CA GLN A 24 9.65 -29.13 -34.69
C GLN A 24 10.72 -28.05 -34.54
N THR A 25 11.73 -28.09 -35.38
CA THR A 25 12.69 -27.00 -35.54
C THR A 25 12.22 -26.16 -36.72
N GLY A 26 11.78 -24.93 -36.44
CA GLY A 26 11.37 -24.00 -37.49
C GLY A 26 12.60 -23.58 -38.29
N ASP A 27 12.60 -23.93 -39.58
CA ASP A 27 13.68 -23.58 -40.50
C ASP A 27 13.43 -22.21 -41.17
N ASP A 28 14.50 -21.60 -41.64
CA ASP A 28 14.60 -20.19 -42.09
C ASP A 28 13.54 -19.78 -43.14
N THR A 29 13.00 -20.76 -43.89
CA THR A 29 12.06 -20.54 -44.98
C THR A 29 10.71 -19.95 -44.53
N ASN A 30 10.27 -20.22 -43.29
CA ASN A 30 8.98 -19.72 -42.77
C ASN A 30 9.01 -18.27 -42.25
N PHE A 31 10.21 -17.67 -42.19
CA PHE A 31 10.42 -16.34 -41.64
C PHE A 31 10.87 -15.31 -42.69
N THR A 32 10.97 -15.73 -43.95
CA THR A 32 11.26 -14.83 -45.07
C THR A 32 10.21 -13.70 -45.10
N ASN A 33 10.68 -12.46 -44.97
CA ASN A 33 9.90 -11.21 -44.88
C ASN A 33 9.22 -10.88 -43.53
N LYS A 34 9.53 -11.58 -42.43
CA LYS A 34 9.06 -11.17 -41.09
C LYS A 34 10.16 -10.45 -40.33
N THR A 35 9.81 -9.38 -39.60
CA THR A 35 10.74 -8.66 -38.70
C THR A 35 10.71 -9.23 -37.28
N TYR A 36 9.54 -9.73 -36.86
CA TYR A 36 9.31 -10.32 -35.55
C TYR A 36 8.57 -11.65 -35.66
N VAL A 37 8.87 -12.57 -34.74
CA VAL A 37 8.14 -13.83 -34.55
C VAL A 37 7.43 -13.78 -33.20
N ILE A 38 6.10 -13.88 -33.23
CA ILE A 38 5.23 -13.85 -32.06
C ILE A 38 4.55 -15.22 -31.92
N PRO A 39 4.55 -15.85 -30.73
CA PRO A 39 3.85 -17.11 -30.49
C PRO A 39 2.33 -16.98 -30.68
N GLU A 40 1.70 -17.90 -31.40
CA GLU A 40 0.26 -17.81 -31.76
C GLU A 40 -0.72 -18.04 -30.58
N THR A 41 -0.23 -18.36 -29.38
CA THR A 41 -1.05 -18.81 -28.24
C THR A 41 -0.73 -18.11 -26.92
N GLY A 42 -0.15 -16.90 -26.95
CA GLY A 42 0.26 -16.19 -25.73
C GLY A 42 1.46 -16.85 -25.03
N GLY A 43 2.18 -17.71 -25.74
CA GLY A 43 3.45 -18.27 -25.33
C GLY A 43 4.56 -17.23 -25.27
N TRP A 44 5.72 -17.66 -24.79
CA TRP A 44 6.94 -16.87 -24.72
C TRP A 44 8.07 -17.62 -25.42
N TRP A 45 9.06 -16.88 -25.90
CA TRP A 45 10.32 -17.45 -26.35
C TRP A 45 11.33 -17.43 -25.21
N VAL A 46 11.97 -18.56 -24.95
CA VAL A 46 13.18 -18.62 -24.13
C VAL A 46 14.35 -18.88 -25.05
N CYS A 47 15.21 -17.88 -25.18
CA CYS A 47 16.37 -17.93 -26.04
C CYS A 47 17.67 -18.02 -25.24
N SER A 48 18.69 -18.66 -25.81
CA SER A 48 19.93 -18.93 -25.08
C SER A 48 20.76 -17.68 -24.77
N GLN A 49 20.65 -16.60 -25.56
CA GLN A 49 21.38 -15.35 -25.30
C GLN A 49 20.46 -14.23 -24.83
N THR A 50 19.31 -14.06 -25.48
CA THR A 50 18.36 -12.97 -25.18
C THR A 50 17.44 -13.26 -23.98
N GLY A 51 17.36 -14.52 -23.53
CA GLY A 51 16.54 -14.90 -22.39
C GLY A 51 15.05 -14.99 -22.71
N LEU A 52 14.20 -14.69 -21.74
CA LEU A 52 12.74 -14.77 -21.88
C LEU A 52 12.20 -13.52 -22.59
N THR A 53 11.62 -13.69 -23.77
CA THR A 53 11.02 -12.60 -24.56
C THR A 53 9.64 -13.00 -25.09
N HIS A 54 8.73 -12.04 -25.18
CA HIS A 54 7.41 -12.28 -25.77
C HIS A 54 7.47 -12.30 -27.30
N CYS A 55 8.37 -11.50 -27.89
CA CYS A 55 8.56 -11.39 -29.33
C CYS A 55 10.04 -11.59 -29.67
N LEU A 56 10.33 -12.43 -30.67
CA LEU A 56 11.70 -12.63 -31.15
C LEU A 56 11.97 -11.70 -32.35
N HIS A 57 12.98 -10.85 -32.23
CA HIS A 57 13.40 -9.97 -33.32
C HIS A 57 14.41 -10.66 -34.24
N LEU A 58 14.02 -10.89 -35.49
CA LEU A 58 14.80 -11.71 -36.43
C LEU A 58 16.13 -11.08 -36.86
N ALA A 59 16.26 -9.74 -36.83
CA ALA A 59 17.52 -9.09 -37.19
C ALA A 59 18.61 -9.20 -36.11
N VAL A 60 18.22 -9.57 -34.88
CA VAL A 60 19.16 -9.78 -33.76
C VAL A 60 19.40 -11.27 -33.52
N PHE A 61 18.42 -12.10 -33.85
CA PHE A 61 18.49 -13.55 -33.70
C PHE A 61 19.46 -14.18 -34.72
N ASN A 62 20.46 -14.91 -34.22
CA ASN A 62 21.41 -15.64 -35.05
C ASN A 62 21.22 -17.15 -34.87
N GLN A 63 20.54 -17.81 -35.80
CA GLN A 63 20.21 -19.23 -35.76
C GLN A 63 21.42 -20.17 -35.60
N SER A 64 22.61 -19.73 -36.03
CA SER A 64 23.85 -20.51 -35.92
C SER A 64 24.50 -20.43 -34.54
N ARG A 65 24.12 -19.44 -33.70
CA ARG A 65 24.74 -19.19 -32.39
C ARG A 65 23.74 -19.13 -31.24
N GLU A 66 22.46 -19.03 -31.54
CA GLU A 66 21.38 -18.93 -30.58
C GLU A 66 20.27 -19.89 -30.98
N PHE A 67 19.66 -20.49 -29.97
CA PHE A 67 18.42 -21.23 -30.14
C PHE A 67 17.36 -20.64 -29.23
N CYS A 68 16.11 -20.73 -29.66
CA CYS A 68 14.95 -20.30 -28.90
C CYS A 68 13.94 -21.44 -28.81
N VAL A 69 13.30 -21.57 -27.66
CA VAL A 69 12.25 -22.57 -27.41
C VAL A 69 10.97 -21.82 -27.07
N MET A 70 9.87 -22.17 -27.72
CA MET A 70 8.56 -21.67 -27.36
C MET A 70 8.08 -22.37 -26.09
N VAL A 71 7.76 -21.59 -25.06
CA VAL A 71 7.35 -22.08 -23.75
C VAL A 71 6.08 -21.40 -23.27
N ALA A 72 5.34 -22.09 -22.40
CA ALA A 72 4.33 -21.47 -21.56
C ALA A 72 4.93 -21.24 -20.17
N VAL A 73 4.90 -19.99 -19.69
CA VAL A 73 5.39 -19.65 -18.35
C VAL A 73 4.25 -19.84 -17.36
N VAL A 74 4.42 -20.78 -16.43
CA VAL A 74 3.46 -21.05 -15.36
C VAL A 74 4.12 -20.69 -14.02
N PRO A 75 3.45 -19.91 -13.16
CA PRO A 75 3.99 -19.63 -11.83
C PRO A 75 4.10 -20.93 -11.04
N LYS A 76 5.28 -21.17 -10.46
CA LYS A 76 5.49 -22.30 -9.56
C LYS A 76 4.82 -22.00 -8.22
N ILE A 77 3.65 -22.58 -8.00
CA ILE A 77 2.93 -22.46 -6.73
C ILE A 77 3.47 -23.53 -5.78
N THR A 78 4.22 -23.12 -4.76
CA THR A 78 4.61 -24.01 -3.65
C THR A 78 3.67 -23.77 -2.47
N TYR A 79 2.87 -24.78 -2.14
CA TYR A 79 2.08 -24.79 -0.92
C TYR A 79 3.01 -25.08 0.26
N HIS A 80 3.22 -24.08 1.10
CA HIS A 80 3.87 -24.29 2.38
C HIS A 80 2.80 -24.59 3.43
N PRO A 81 3.01 -25.61 4.28
CA PRO A 81 2.08 -25.88 5.35
C PRO A 81 2.13 -24.74 6.37
N GLU A 82 1.02 -24.51 7.06
CA GLU A 82 0.77 -23.31 7.85
C GLU A 82 1.88 -23.03 8.88
N GLU A 83 2.52 -24.09 9.38
CA GLU A 83 3.59 -24.00 10.36
C GLU A 83 4.83 -23.31 9.82
N VAL A 84 5.15 -23.45 8.52
CA VAL A 84 6.29 -22.75 7.90
C VAL A 84 6.03 -21.25 7.82
N LEU A 85 4.77 -20.86 7.58
CA LEU A 85 4.35 -19.46 7.61
C LEU A 85 4.47 -18.93 9.05
N TYR A 86 3.89 -19.60 10.05
CA TYR A 86 4.01 -19.16 11.44
C TYR A 86 5.46 -19.08 11.90
N ASN A 87 6.29 -20.08 11.59
CA ASN A 87 7.71 -20.10 11.96
C ASN A 87 8.53 -18.99 11.26
N PHE A 88 8.12 -18.53 10.08
CA PHE A 88 8.74 -17.37 9.42
C PHE A 88 8.43 -16.06 10.15
N TRP A 89 7.22 -15.93 10.70
CA TRP A 89 6.80 -14.78 11.51
C TRP A 89 7.28 -14.85 12.96
N ASP A 90 7.59 -16.06 13.45
CA ASP A 90 8.05 -16.34 14.81
C ASP A 90 9.58 -16.36 14.95
N ARG A 91 10.33 -16.47 13.84
CA ARG A 91 11.80 -16.32 13.84
C ARG A 91 12.21 -14.85 13.93
N ASP A 92 12.36 -14.40 15.16
CA ASP A 92 13.33 -13.39 15.62
C ASP A 92 13.33 -12.04 14.89
N THR A 93 12.28 -11.25 15.10
CA THR A 93 12.49 -9.86 15.57
C THR A 93 11.45 -9.53 16.64
N PRO A 94 11.84 -9.16 17.88
CA PRO A 94 10.90 -8.67 18.87
C PRO A 94 10.46 -7.25 18.48
N ALA A 95 9.38 -7.14 17.69
CA ALA A 95 8.63 -5.90 17.64
C ALA A 95 7.96 -5.71 19.01
N PRO A 96 8.04 -4.54 19.68
CA PRO A 96 7.46 -4.33 20.99
C PRO A 96 5.93 -4.34 20.84
N ARG A 97 5.31 -5.51 21.01
CA ARG A 97 3.87 -5.64 21.16
C ARG A 97 3.50 -5.09 22.53
N HIS A 98 3.18 -3.81 22.59
CA HIS A 98 2.53 -3.22 23.77
C HIS A 98 1.13 -3.83 23.92
N LYS A 99 1.01 -4.78 24.85
CA LYS A 99 -0.27 -5.29 25.35
C LYS A 99 -1.02 -4.11 26.00
N ARG A 100 -2.12 -3.66 25.40
CA ARG A 100 -3.07 -2.74 26.04
C ARG A 100 -4.01 -3.56 26.90
N GLU A 101 -3.86 -3.50 28.21
CA GLU A 101 -4.93 -3.87 29.14
C GLU A 101 -5.90 -2.69 29.28
N PRO A 102 -7.22 -2.91 29.24
CA PRO A 102 -8.18 -1.89 29.61
C PRO A 102 -8.34 -1.92 31.13
N VAL A 103 -7.63 -1.05 31.85
CA VAL A 103 -7.98 -0.80 33.26
C VAL A 103 -9.15 0.18 33.28
N THR A 104 -10.34 -0.35 33.05
CA THR A 104 -11.59 0.27 33.47
C THR A 104 -11.86 -0.16 34.92
N ALA A 105 -11.42 0.65 35.87
CA ALA A 105 -11.92 0.58 37.24
C ALA A 105 -12.31 2.01 37.64
N ILE A 106 -13.59 2.30 37.41
CA ILE A 106 -14.25 3.51 37.88
C ILE A 106 -14.47 3.33 39.38
N THR A 107 -13.75 4.08 40.21
CA THR A 107 -14.14 4.35 41.61
C THR A 107 -14.64 5.79 41.69
N LEU A 108 -15.95 5.96 41.50
CA LEU A 108 -16.67 7.11 42.03
C LEU A 108 -16.65 7.02 43.55
N ALA A 109 -15.94 7.92 44.21
CA ALA A 109 -16.34 8.56 45.47
C ALA A 109 -15.15 9.32 46.06
N THR A 110 -15.31 10.64 46.19
CA THR A 110 -14.93 11.50 47.32
C THR A 110 -14.42 12.86 46.83
N LEU A 111 -15.34 13.77 46.55
CA LEU A 111 -15.12 15.20 46.75
C LEU A 111 -16.41 15.85 47.27
N PHE A 112 -16.74 15.51 48.52
CA PHE A 112 -17.44 16.44 49.41
C PHE A 112 -16.53 16.73 50.60
N ALA A 113 -16.62 17.96 51.08
CA ALA A 113 -15.90 18.59 52.19
C ALA A 113 -14.51 19.17 51.85
N LEU A 114 -14.48 20.46 51.57
CA LEU A 114 -13.78 21.44 52.41
C LEU A 114 -14.46 22.80 52.23
N GLY A 115 -15.29 23.16 53.21
CA GLY A 115 -15.67 24.54 53.45
C GLY A 115 -14.69 25.20 54.41
N ALA A 116 -14.30 26.44 54.10
CA ALA A 116 -13.88 27.52 55.02
C ALA A 116 -13.63 28.76 54.13
N ALA A 117 -14.55 29.72 54.09
CA ALA A 117 -14.67 30.90 54.97
C ALA A 117 -13.89 32.11 54.43
N GLY A 118 -14.56 33.26 54.32
CA GLY A 118 -13.89 34.56 54.13
C GLY A 118 -14.62 35.56 53.25
N THR A 119 -15.68 36.17 53.78
CA THR A 119 -16.04 37.61 53.67
C THR A 119 -15.61 38.45 52.45
N GLY A 120 -16.58 39.17 51.87
CA GLY A 120 -16.34 40.54 51.40
C GLY A 120 -16.85 40.87 50.00
N THR A 121 -18.03 41.50 49.96
CA THR A 121 -18.43 42.60 49.06
C THR A 121 -18.10 42.55 47.55
N GLY A 122 -19.14 42.66 46.72
CA GLY A 122 -19.02 43.35 45.43
C GLY A 122 -19.76 42.67 44.29
N ILE A 123 -21.04 42.99 44.13
CA ILE A 123 -21.81 42.65 42.93
C ILE A 123 -21.30 43.55 41.79
N ALA A 124 -20.23 43.13 41.11
CA ALA A 124 -19.79 43.67 39.82
C ALA A 124 -18.77 42.73 39.16
N SER A 125 -19.19 41.55 38.69
CA SER A 125 -18.31 40.70 37.86
C SER A 125 -19.03 39.77 36.86
N LEU A 126 -20.36 39.81 36.77
CA LEU A 126 -21.11 38.80 36.00
C LEU A 126 -21.13 39.00 34.48
N THR A 127 -20.47 40.04 33.94
CA THR A 127 -20.46 40.28 32.48
C THR A 127 -19.16 39.90 31.78
N THR A 128 -18.04 39.76 32.49
CA THR A 128 -16.75 39.31 31.90
C THR A 128 -16.52 37.81 32.00
N GLN A 129 -17.24 37.10 32.87
CA GLN A 129 -17.13 35.64 33.02
C GLN A 129 -17.82 34.85 31.89
N HIS A 130 -18.87 35.39 31.28
CA HIS A 130 -19.61 34.66 30.23
C HIS A 130 -18.81 34.55 28.93
N GLN A 131 -18.11 35.62 28.53
CA GLN A 131 -17.29 35.67 27.32
C GLN A 131 -16.12 34.66 27.37
N GLY A 132 -15.40 34.61 28.51
CA GLY A 132 -14.27 33.69 28.69
C GLY A 132 -14.67 32.21 28.74
N LEU A 133 -15.88 31.92 29.23
CA LEU A 133 -16.38 30.55 29.29
C LEU A 133 -16.88 30.05 27.93
N ILE A 134 -17.41 30.95 27.09
CA ILE A 134 -17.77 30.67 25.70
C ILE A 134 -16.51 30.45 24.85
N SER A 135 -15.48 31.29 25.00
CA SER A 135 -14.21 31.13 24.25
C SER A 135 -13.46 29.85 24.63
N LEU A 136 -13.44 29.48 25.91
CA LEU A 136 -12.84 28.21 26.36
C LEU A 136 -13.59 26.98 25.84
N ARG A 137 -14.93 27.01 25.79
CA ARG A 137 -15.74 25.93 25.21
C ARG A 137 -15.50 25.79 23.71
N ALA A 138 -15.48 26.90 22.97
CA ALA A 138 -15.18 26.90 21.55
C ALA A 138 -13.77 26.38 21.24
N ALA A 139 -12.75 26.78 22.01
CA ALA A 139 -11.38 26.29 21.85
C ALA A 139 -11.24 24.78 22.12
N MET A 140 -11.97 24.26 23.12
CA MET A 140 -12.00 22.83 23.45
C MET A 140 -12.67 22.01 22.34
N ASP A 141 -13.76 22.52 21.76
CA ASP A 141 -14.45 21.87 20.66
C ASP A 141 -13.59 21.83 19.39
N ILE A 142 -12.88 22.92 19.07
CA ILE A 142 -11.93 22.98 17.94
C ILE A 142 -10.78 21.98 18.14
N ALA A 143 -10.21 21.92 19.34
CA ALA A 143 -9.13 20.96 19.64
C ALA A 143 -9.59 19.50 19.52
N ARG A 144 -10.85 19.21 19.91
CA ARG A 144 -11.44 17.88 19.75
C ARG A 144 -11.66 17.52 18.28
N ILE A 145 -12.18 18.47 17.48
CA ILE A 145 -12.38 18.29 16.04
C ILE A 145 -11.04 18.04 15.34
N GLU A 146 -10.03 18.86 15.60
CA GLU A 146 -8.69 18.69 15.04
C GLU A 146 -8.12 17.29 15.31
N LYS A 147 -8.19 16.84 16.57
CA LYS A 147 -7.73 15.51 16.96
C LYS A 147 -8.49 14.39 16.25
N SER A 148 -9.80 14.54 16.10
CA SER A 148 -10.64 13.56 15.42
C SER A 148 -10.34 13.49 13.92
N MET A 149 -10.13 14.63 13.26
CA MET A 149 -9.78 14.70 11.84
C MET A 149 -8.40 14.12 11.56
N MET A 150 -7.41 14.39 12.43
CA MET A 150 -6.09 13.76 12.33
C MET A 150 -6.13 12.25 12.56
N ALA A 151 -6.96 11.77 13.49
CA ALA A 151 -7.12 10.33 13.70
C ALA A 151 -7.78 9.64 12.49
N LEU A 152 -8.74 10.33 11.86
CA LEU A 152 -9.42 9.83 10.67
C LEU A 152 -8.50 9.83 9.45
N GLU A 153 -7.73 10.88 9.24
CA GLU A 153 -6.69 10.98 8.21
C GLU A 153 -5.70 9.81 8.33
N LYS A 154 -5.15 9.58 9.52
CA LYS A 154 -4.24 8.45 9.76
C LYS A 154 -4.88 7.09 9.49
N SER A 155 -6.17 6.93 9.83
CA SER A 155 -6.91 5.70 9.58
C SER A 155 -7.12 5.48 8.08
N LEU A 156 -7.42 6.54 7.32
CA LEU A 156 -7.57 6.49 5.87
C LEU A 156 -6.24 6.21 5.17
N THR A 157 -5.14 6.81 5.61
CA THR A 157 -3.78 6.53 5.08
C THR A 157 -3.41 5.08 5.30
N SER A 158 -3.65 4.54 6.50
CA SER A 158 -3.38 3.13 6.79
C SER A 158 -4.26 2.19 5.97
N LEU A 159 -5.54 2.55 5.75
CA LEU A 159 -6.44 1.73 4.94
C LEU A 159 -6.06 1.79 3.45
N SER A 160 -5.71 2.97 2.93
CA SER A 160 -5.35 3.15 1.53
C SER A 160 -4.08 2.39 1.16
N GLU A 161 -3.10 2.31 2.07
CA GLU A 161 -1.90 1.47 1.89
C GLU A 161 -2.26 0.00 1.64
N VAL A 162 -3.17 -0.56 2.45
CA VAL A 162 -3.62 -1.96 2.31
C VAL A 162 -4.46 -2.14 1.04
N VAL A 163 -5.35 -1.20 0.72
CA VAL A 163 -6.19 -1.26 -0.49
C VAL A 163 -5.33 -1.20 -1.76
N LEU A 164 -4.35 -0.29 -1.80
CA LEU A 164 -3.42 -0.17 -2.93
C LEU A 164 -2.52 -1.41 -3.05
N GLN A 165 -2.12 -2.01 -1.92
CA GLN A 165 -1.41 -3.30 -1.94
C GLN A 165 -2.29 -4.43 -2.49
N ASN A 166 -3.53 -4.54 -2.03
CA ASN A 166 -4.49 -5.52 -2.54
C ASN A 166 -4.72 -5.33 -4.05
N ARG A 167 -4.83 -4.08 -4.50
CA ARG A 167 -4.96 -3.75 -5.93
C ARG A 167 -3.76 -4.24 -6.74
N ARG A 168 -2.52 -3.96 -6.30
CA ARG A 168 -1.30 -4.47 -6.95
C ARG A 168 -1.26 -6.00 -6.96
N GLY A 169 -1.68 -6.64 -5.87
CA GLY A 169 -1.77 -8.09 -5.77
C GLY A 169 -2.76 -8.67 -6.79
N LEU A 170 -3.94 -8.07 -6.92
CA LEU A 170 -4.94 -8.48 -7.89
C LEU A 170 -4.53 -8.19 -9.34
N ASP A 171 -3.90 -7.04 -9.60
CA ASP A 171 -3.35 -6.72 -10.93
C ASP A 171 -2.27 -7.75 -11.33
N LEU A 172 -1.48 -8.26 -10.38
CA LEU A 172 -0.53 -9.36 -10.61
C LEU A 172 -1.23 -10.70 -10.90
N VAL A 173 -2.33 -11.02 -10.20
CA VAL A 173 -3.14 -12.22 -10.47
C VAL A 173 -3.74 -12.18 -11.88
N PHE A 174 -4.16 -11.00 -12.33
CA PHE A 174 -4.76 -10.77 -13.66
C PHE A 174 -3.79 -10.23 -14.71
N LEU A 175 -2.48 -10.46 -14.53
CA LEU A 175 -1.45 -9.86 -15.39
C LEU A 175 -1.65 -10.21 -16.88
N GLN A 176 -2.06 -11.45 -17.18
CA GLN A 176 -2.32 -11.90 -18.55
C GLN A 176 -3.57 -11.26 -19.18
N GLN A 177 -4.51 -10.77 -18.37
CA GLN A 177 -5.71 -10.08 -18.82
C GLN A 177 -5.54 -8.55 -18.83
N GLY A 178 -4.33 -8.03 -18.57
CA GLY A 178 -4.06 -6.59 -18.52
C GLY A 178 -4.35 -5.94 -17.17
N GLY A 179 -4.41 -6.73 -16.09
CA GLY A 179 -4.73 -6.28 -14.73
C GLY A 179 -6.20 -6.44 -14.37
N LEU A 180 -6.54 -6.18 -13.11
CA LEU A 180 -7.85 -6.45 -12.52
C LEU A 180 -8.98 -5.74 -13.26
N CYS A 181 -8.80 -4.47 -13.65
CA CYS A 181 -9.84 -3.71 -14.36
C CYS A 181 -10.13 -4.27 -15.76
N ALA A 182 -9.07 -4.60 -16.52
CA ALA A 182 -9.22 -5.14 -17.86
C ALA A 182 -9.81 -6.56 -17.83
N ALA A 183 -9.46 -7.37 -16.82
CA ALA A 183 -10.06 -8.68 -16.59
C ALA A 183 -11.57 -8.60 -16.31
N LEU A 184 -12.00 -7.60 -15.54
CA LEU A 184 -13.41 -7.38 -15.20
C LEU A 184 -14.19 -6.66 -16.32
N LYS A 185 -13.51 -6.07 -17.30
CA LYS A 185 -14.10 -5.21 -18.35
C LYS A 185 -14.88 -4.02 -17.77
N GLU A 186 -14.38 -3.46 -16.69
CA GLU A 186 -14.96 -2.31 -15.99
C GLU A 186 -14.05 -1.07 -16.10
N GLU A 187 -14.62 0.11 -15.87
CA GLU A 187 -13.84 1.35 -15.76
C GLU A 187 -12.90 1.28 -14.54
N CYS A 188 -11.68 1.80 -14.70
CA CYS A 188 -10.66 1.64 -13.66
C CYS A 188 -10.66 2.79 -12.65
N CYS A 189 -11.00 2.46 -11.39
CA CYS A 189 -10.99 3.42 -10.29
C CYS A 189 -9.61 3.48 -9.62
N PHE A 190 -9.14 4.69 -9.35
CA PHE A 190 -7.88 4.95 -8.62
C PHE A 190 -8.15 5.74 -7.35
N TYR A 191 -7.38 5.44 -6.30
CA TYR A 191 -7.41 6.24 -5.08
C TYR A 191 -6.73 7.59 -5.31
N ALA A 192 -7.46 8.68 -5.06
CA ALA A 192 -6.94 10.04 -5.06
C ALA A 192 -6.61 10.45 -3.62
N ASP A 193 -5.35 10.72 -3.35
CA ASP A 193 -4.90 11.10 -2.01
C ASP A 193 -5.07 12.61 -1.76
N HIS A 194 -5.93 12.97 -0.82
CA HIS A 194 -6.15 14.34 -0.36
C HIS A 194 -5.72 14.57 1.10
N THR A 195 -5.02 13.61 1.70
CA THR A 195 -4.60 13.68 3.11
C THR A 195 -3.68 14.87 3.38
N GLY A 196 -2.84 15.26 2.42
CA GLY A 196 -1.99 16.46 2.52
C GLY A 196 -2.76 17.76 2.76
N VAL A 197 -3.92 17.94 2.10
CA VAL A 197 -4.79 19.11 2.29
C VAL A 197 -5.37 19.14 3.72
N VAL A 198 -5.72 17.97 4.25
CA VAL A 198 -6.23 17.82 5.62
C VAL A 198 -5.12 18.15 6.62
N GLN A 199 -3.92 17.63 6.44
CA GLN A 199 -2.77 17.91 7.30
C GLN A 199 -2.43 19.40 7.32
N GLU A 200 -2.37 20.06 6.15
CA GLU A 200 -2.12 21.49 6.04
C GLU A 200 -3.21 22.32 6.75
N SER A 201 -4.48 21.97 6.53
CA SER A 201 -5.62 22.65 7.14
C SER A 201 -5.60 22.52 8.67
N MET A 202 -5.34 21.32 9.19
CA MET A 202 -5.24 21.09 10.64
C MET A 202 -4.03 21.79 11.25
N ALA A 203 -2.89 21.84 10.54
CA ALA A 203 -1.71 22.58 10.99
C ALA A 203 -2.00 24.09 11.11
N LYS A 204 -2.76 24.66 10.16
CA LYS A 204 -3.19 26.07 10.22
C LYS A 204 -4.13 26.33 11.40
N VAL A 205 -5.12 25.46 11.63
CA VAL A 205 -6.04 25.55 12.79
C VAL A 205 -5.26 25.51 14.10
N ARG A 206 -4.29 24.59 14.22
CA ARG A 206 -3.41 24.49 15.39
C ARG A 206 -2.59 25.77 15.60
N GLY A 207 -2.04 26.33 14.52
CA GLY A 207 -1.28 27.58 14.57
C GLY A 207 -2.10 28.77 15.09
N ILE A 208 -3.34 28.92 14.60
CA ILE A 208 -4.26 29.97 15.04
C ILE A 208 -4.59 29.80 16.53
N ARG A 209 -4.92 28.57 16.97
CA ARG A 209 -5.20 28.30 18.40
C ARG A 209 -4.01 28.65 19.29
N MET A 210 -2.80 28.27 18.89
CA MET A 210 -1.58 28.59 19.65
C MET A 210 -1.28 30.10 19.71
N GLN A 211 -1.68 30.87 18.71
CA GLN A 211 -1.58 32.33 18.74
C GLN A 211 -2.61 32.94 19.70
N GLU A 212 -3.87 32.52 19.63
CA GLU A 212 -4.93 32.96 20.56
C GLU A 212 -4.59 32.64 22.03
N GLU A 213 -4.02 31.47 22.31
CA GLU A 213 -3.56 31.09 23.66
C GLU A 213 -2.40 31.98 24.16
N ARG A 214 -1.56 32.50 23.26
CA ARG A 214 -0.45 33.41 23.60
C ARG A 214 -0.92 34.85 23.78
N GLU A 215 -1.88 35.30 22.98
CA GLU A 215 -2.44 36.65 23.03
C GLU A 215 -3.46 36.83 24.17
N GLY A 216 -4.08 35.73 24.64
CA GLY A 216 -5.00 35.71 25.79
C GLY A 216 -4.36 35.49 27.18
N GLY A 217 -3.03 35.36 27.27
CA GLY A 217 -2.28 35.34 28.54
C GLY A 217 -2.15 36.74 29.14
N PRO A 218 -1.98 36.91 30.46
CA PRO A 218 -2.12 38.20 31.12
C PRO A 218 -0.99 39.18 30.72
N ALA A 219 -1.25 39.97 29.67
CA ALA A 219 -0.52 41.20 29.39
C ALA A 219 -1.22 42.33 30.15
N GLY A 220 -0.74 42.67 31.36
CA GLY A 220 -1.19 43.86 32.08
C GLY A 220 -1.27 43.68 33.60
N LEU A 221 -0.14 43.35 34.24
CA LEU A 221 0.08 43.59 35.67
C LEU A 221 1.50 44.12 35.84
N ILE A 222 1.67 45.40 35.46
CA ILE A 222 2.65 46.33 36.02
C ILE A 222 1.88 47.61 36.31
#